data_AF-A0A1I8MBX5-F1
#
_entry.id   AF-A0A1I8MBX5-F1
#
_cell.length_a   1.000
_cell.length_b   1.000
_cell.length_c   1.000
_cell.angle_alpha   90.00
_cell.angle_beta   90.00
_cell.angle_gamma   90.00
#
_symmetry.space_group_name_H-M   'P 1'
#
loop_
_entity.id
_entity.type
_entity.pdbx_description
1 polymer ?
#
loop_
_entity_poly.entity_id
_entity_poly.type
_entity_poly.pdbx_seq_one_letter_code
_entity_poly.pdbx_strand_id
1 'polypeptide(L)'
;MSAVLNMAIYKRASGYRPFLYNVTNDICKFFQHPYRYPVLRVLLSTFMKNSNINHTCPYDHDIIVKDLVFDEHMFSLLPLPDGEYMFKLIVFAYNDRKATVSAMFQVSE
;
A
#
# COMPACT_ATOMS: atom_id res chain seq x y z
N MET A 1 -6.59 -17.02 8.61
CA MET A 1 -7.52 -15.92 8.24
C MET A 1 -6.74 -14.95 7.37
N SER A 2 -7.17 -14.75 6.13
CA SER A 2 -6.41 -14.03 5.10
C SER A 2 -6.92 -12.60 4.93
N ALA A 3 -6.00 -11.65 4.84
CA ALA A 3 -6.28 -10.28 4.46
C ALA A 3 -5.63 -10.01 3.09
N VAL A 4 -6.34 -9.35 2.19
CA VAL A 4 -5.89 -9.07 0.82
C VAL A 4 -5.76 -7.57 0.64
N LEU A 5 -4.64 -7.12 0.10
CA LEU A 5 -4.41 -5.72 -0.27
C LEU A 5 -4.42 -5.59 -1.78
N ASN A 6 -5.23 -4.66 -2.28
CA ASN A 6 -5.06 -4.13 -3.62
C ASN A 6 -4.41 -2.75 -3.54
N MET A 7 -3.34 -2.56 -4.30
CA MET A 7 -2.58 -1.32 -4.37
C MET A 7 -2.50 -0.86 -5.81
N ALA A 8 -2.88 0.39 -6.03
CA ALA A 8 -2.86 1.02 -7.33
C ALA A 8 -2.27 2.43 -7.26
N ILE A 9 -1.40 2.77 -8.21
CA ILE A 9 -0.92 4.14 -8.41
C ILE A 9 -1.54 4.68 -9.69
N TYR A 10 -1.97 5.93 -9.66
CA TYR A 10 -2.51 6.65 -10.80
C TYR A 10 -1.72 7.93 -11.02
N LYS A 11 -1.41 8.25 -12.28
CA LYS A 11 -0.81 9.54 -12.67
C LYS A 11 -1.90 10.46 -13.22
N ARG A 12 -1.88 11.72 -12.81
CA ARG A 12 -2.73 12.78 -13.34
C ARG A 12 -2.22 13.20 -14.73
N ALA A 13 -3.05 12.98 -15.74
CA ALA A 13 -2.90 13.54 -17.08
C ALA A 13 -4.22 14.23 -17.46
N SER A 14 -4.90 13.83 -18.53
CA SER A 14 -6.29 14.22 -18.85
C SER A 14 -7.35 13.58 -17.92
N GLY A 15 -6.92 13.10 -16.76
CA GLY A 15 -7.64 12.21 -15.82
C GLY A 15 -6.64 11.32 -15.06
N TYR A 16 -7.08 10.63 -14.00
CA TYR A 16 -6.24 9.67 -13.27
C TYR A 16 -6.12 8.36 -14.07
N ARG A 17 -4.96 8.13 -14.68
CA ARG A 17 -4.68 6.89 -15.43
C ARG A 17 -3.80 5.96 -14.59
N PRO A 18 -4.06 4.63 -14.59
CA PRO A 18 -3.20 3.67 -13.89
C PRO A 18 -1.74 3.83 -14.35
N PHE A 19 -0.83 3.99 -13.39
CA PHE A 19 0.59 4.25 -13.65
C PHE A 19 1.41 3.21 -12.88
N LEU A 20 2.04 2.32 -13.64
CA LEU A 20 2.93 1.23 -13.21
C LEU A 20 2.28 0.06 -12.46
N TYR A 21 1.73 0.28 -11.26
CA TYR A 21 1.39 -0.84 -10.35
C TYR A 21 -0.10 -0.91 -10.07
N ASN A 22 -0.72 -2.05 -10.40
CA ASN A 22 -2.01 -2.50 -9.89
C ASN A 22 -1.83 -3.94 -9.40
N VAL A 23 -1.51 -4.10 -8.13
CA VAL A 23 -1.17 -5.40 -7.54
C VAL A 23 -2.14 -5.75 -6.44
N THR A 24 -2.65 -6.98 -6.49
CA THR A 24 -3.49 -7.56 -5.44
C THR A 24 -2.75 -8.72 -4.82
N ASN A 25 -2.45 -8.65 -3.52
CA ASN A 25 -1.70 -9.68 -2.82
C ASN A 25 -2.30 -9.99 -1.45
N ASP A 26 -2.23 -11.26 -1.07
CA ASP A 26 -2.59 -11.71 0.28
C ASP A 26 -1.45 -11.35 1.25
N ILE A 27 -1.77 -10.57 2.27
CA ILE A 27 -0.86 -10.12 3.33
C ILE A 27 -0.25 -11.32 4.05
N CYS A 28 -1.02 -12.38 4.29
CA CYS A 28 -0.52 -13.55 4.99
C CYS A 28 0.51 -14.32 4.17
N LYS A 29 0.30 -14.41 2.85
CA LYS A 29 1.30 -14.99 1.93
C LYS A 29 2.54 -14.10 1.82
N PHE A 30 2.36 -12.78 1.90
CA PHE A 30 3.47 -11.85 1.96
C PHE A 30 4.34 -12.08 3.20
N PHE A 31 3.76 -12.19 4.39
CA PHE A 31 4.54 -12.42 5.62
C PHE A 31 5.26 -13.78 5.64
N GLN A 32 4.75 -14.79 4.93
CA GLN A 32 5.46 -16.07 4.75
C GLN A 32 6.68 -15.93 3.84
N HIS A 33 6.59 -15.11 2.78
CA HIS A 33 7.64 -14.94 1.78
C HIS A 33 7.82 -13.48 1.34
N PRO A 34 8.31 -12.59 2.23
CA PRO A 34 8.32 -11.14 1.98
C PRO A 34 9.22 -10.74 0.80
N TYR A 35 10.27 -11.51 0.53
CA TYR A 35 11.19 -11.27 -0.58
C TYR A 35 10.58 -11.51 -1.97
N ARG A 36 9.46 -12.25 -2.07
CA ARG A 36 8.77 -12.47 -3.36
C ARG A 36 7.98 -11.26 -3.84
N TYR A 37 7.72 -10.29 -2.97
CA TYR A 37 6.86 -9.15 -3.25
C TYR A 37 7.56 -7.83 -2.90
N PRO A 38 8.59 -7.42 -3.67
CA PRO A 38 9.43 -6.28 -3.34
C PRO A 38 8.64 -4.97 -3.23
N VAL A 39 7.67 -4.73 -4.13
CA VAL A 39 6.81 -3.53 -4.09
C VAL A 39 5.96 -3.49 -2.83
N LEU A 40 5.32 -4.62 -2.49
CA LEU A 40 4.51 -4.72 -1.27
C LEU A 40 5.37 -4.57 -0.02
N ARG A 41 6.61 -5.07 -0.04
CA ARG A 41 7.55 -4.93 1.08
C ARG A 41 7.87 -3.47 1.37
N VAL A 42 8.13 -2.66 0.35
CA VAL A 42 8.44 -1.22 0.49
C VAL A 42 7.22 -0.46 1.01
N LEU A 43 6.03 -0.76 0.50
CA LEU A 43 4.82 -0.06 0.95
C LEU A 43 4.46 -0.46 2.38
N LEU A 44 4.40 -1.77 2.64
CA LEU A 44 4.00 -2.30 3.94
C LEU A 44 5.02 -1.97 5.03
N SER A 45 6.32 -1.83 4.72
CA SER A 45 7.32 -1.43 5.72
C SER A 45 7.04 -0.05 6.33
N THR A 46 6.44 0.88 5.57
CA THR A 46 5.99 2.14 6.17
C THR A 46 4.77 1.94 7.04
N PHE A 47 3.74 1.28 6.52
CA PHE A 47 2.52 1.06 7.30
C PHE A 47 2.83 0.30 8.60
N MET A 48 3.76 -0.66 8.59
CA MET A 48 4.17 -1.43 9.76
C MET A 48 4.76 -0.59 10.90
N LYS A 49 5.42 0.54 10.62
CA LYS A 49 5.98 1.41 11.69
C LYS A 49 4.88 2.04 12.54
N ASN A 50 3.75 2.34 11.92
CA ASN A 50 2.65 3.12 12.49
C ASN A 50 1.36 2.29 12.63
N SER A 51 1.46 0.96 12.59
CA SER A 51 0.32 0.06 12.69
C SER A 51 0.62 -1.23 13.43
N ASN A 52 -0.44 -1.90 13.88
CA ASN A 52 -0.38 -3.24 14.45
C ASN A 52 -0.37 -4.36 13.38
N ILE A 53 -0.06 -4.04 12.11
CA ILE A 53 -0.07 -5.01 11.01
C ILE A 53 1.11 -6.00 11.11
N ASN A 54 2.19 -5.64 11.82
CA ASN A 54 3.40 -6.45 11.98
C ASN A 54 3.18 -7.64 12.96
N HIS A 55 2.31 -8.56 12.58
CA HIS A 55 1.97 -9.74 13.32
C HIS A 55 1.80 -10.92 12.35
N THR A 56 2.20 -12.11 12.79
CA THR A 56 2.02 -13.36 12.06
C THR A 56 0.54 -13.71 11.96
N CYS A 57 -0.01 -13.78 10.74
CA CYS A 57 -1.37 -14.25 10.52
C CYS A 57 -1.71 -15.53 11.32
N PRO A 58 -2.95 -15.71 11.80
CA PRO A 58 -4.18 -14.99 11.39
C PRO A 58 -4.47 -13.71 12.18
N TYR A 59 -4.83 -12.62 11.50
CA TYR A 59 -5.37 -11.43 12.18
C TYR A 59 -6.68 -11.77 12.89
N ASP A 60 -6.77 -11.55 14.19
CA ASP A 60 -7.94 -11.80 15.04
C ASP A 60 -8.48 -10.53 15.72
N HIS A 61 -7.87 -9.39 15.41
CA HIS A 61 -8.15 -8.08 15.98
C HIS A 61 -8.18 -7.01 14.89
N ASP A 62 -8.70 -5.84 15.25
CA ASP A 62 -8.79 -4.71 14.34
C ASP A 62 -7.41 -4.21 13.92
N ILE A 63 -7.25 -3.95 12.63
CA ILE A 63 -6.04 -3.33 12.09
C ILE A 63 -6.13 -1.82 12.32
N ILE A 64 -5.21 -1.29 13.13
CA ILE A 64 -5.15 0.10 13.53
C ILE A 64 -3.88 0.71 12.92
N VAL A 65 -4.06 1.79 12.14
CA VAL A 65 -2.99 2.64 11.65
C VAL A 65 -3.16 4.01 12.29
N LYS A 66 -2.14 4.50 13.01
CA LYS A 66 -2.17 5.81 13.69
C LYS A 66 -0.98 6.66 13.31
N ASP A 67 -1.24 7.94 13.06
CA ASP A 67 -0.21 8.95 12.82
C ASP A 67 0.76 8.58 11.68
N LEU A 68 0.23 7.97 10.61
CA LEU A 68 1.02 7.62 9.44
C LEU A 68 1.40 8.89 8.68
N VAL A 69 2.68 9.23 8.72
CA VAL A 69 3.28 10.28 7.90
C VAL A 69 4.02 9.62 6.75
N PHE A 70 3.69 10.04 5.52
CA PHE A 70 4.40 9.60 4.34
C PHE A 70 5.74 10.35 4.24
N ASP A 71 6.84 9.60 4.32
CA ASP A 71 8.20 10.11 4.13
C ASP A 71 8.58 10.03 2.64
N GLU A 72 9.29 11.04 2.13
CA GLU A 72 9.77 11.12 0.75
C GLU A 72 10.60 9.90 0.36
N HIS A 73 11.37 9.35 1.32
CA HIS A 73 12.16 8.15 1.13
C HIS A 73 11.32 6.90 0.82
N MET A 74 10.05 6.86 1.18
CA MET A 74 9.19 5.70 0.89
C MET A 74 8.89 5.53 -0.60
N PHE A 75 8.78 6.64 -1.31
CA PHE A 75 8.51 6.65 -2.73
C PHE A 75 9.78 6.84 -3.56
N SER A 76 10.92 7.15 -2.93
CA SER A 76 12.22 7.27 -3.59
C SER A 76 12.67 6.03 -4.37
N LEU A 77 12.20 4.84 -3.99
CA LEU A 77 12.47 3.59 -4.71
C LEU A 77 11.59 3.42 -5.96
N LEU A 78 10.54 4.23 -6.11
CA LEU A 78 9.68 4.24 -7.28
C LEU A 78 10.20 5.29 -8.26
N PRO A 79 10.50 4.94 -9.53
CA PRO A 79 10.90 5.91 -10.54
C PRO A 79 9.67 6.69 -11.02
N LEU A 80 9.16 7.58 -10.17
CA LEU A 80 8.02 8.45 -10.48
C LEU A 80 8.55 9.73 -11.12
N PRO A 81 8.31 9.98 -12.41
CA PRO A 81 8.64 11.26 -13.02
C PRO A 81 7.77 12.38 -12.46
N ASP A 82 8.14 13.63 -12.72
CA ASP A 82 7.36 14.78 -12.25
C ASP A 82 5.89 14.71 -12.64
N GLY A 83 5.06 15.16 -11.71
CA GLY A 83 3.62 15.28 -11.87
C GLY A 83 2.84 14.94 -10.61
N GLU A 84 1.52 14.91 -10.77
CA GLU A 84 0.61 14.59 -9.67
C GLU A 84 0.17 13.13 -9.74
N TYR A 85 0.10 12.52 -8.58
CA TYR A 85 -0.18 11.10 -8.41
C TYR A 85 -1.25 10.87 -7.35
N MET A 86 -1.98 9.78 -7.52
CA MET A 86 -2.88 9.24 -6.51
C MET A 86 -2.48 7.80 -6.21
N PHE A 87 -2.13 7.53 -4.95
CA PHE A 87 -1.99 6.19 -4.42
C PHE A 87 -3.33 5.74 -3.83
N LYS A 88 -3.77 4.54 -4.21
CA LYS A 88 -4.99 3.91 -3.71
C LYS A 88 -4.67 2.56 -3.12
N LEU A 89 -5.05 2.36 -1.86
CA LEU A 89 -4.94 1.09 -1.15
C LEU A 89 -6.34 0.64 -0.74
N ILE A 90 -6.71 -0.58 -1.12
CA ILE A 90 -7.97 -1.21 -0.73
C ILE A 90 -7.65 -2.44 0.10
N VAL A 91 -8.19 -2.48 1.30
CA VAL A 91 -8.00 -3.57 2.26
C VAL A 91 -9.25 -4.44 2.26
N PHE A 92 -9.07 -5.72 1.97
CA PHE A 92 -10.10 -6.74 2.08
C PHE A 92 -9.76 -7.70 3.22
N ALA A 93 -10.74 -7.97 4.07
CA ALA A 93 -10.66 -9.03 5.08
C ALA A 93 -12.00 -9.76 5.11
N TYR A 94 -11.99 -11.08 5.31
CA TYR A 94 -13.20 -11.90 5.26
C TYR A 94 -14.00 -11.77 3.95
N ASN A 95 -13.31 -11.53 2.83
CA ASN A 95 -13.93 -11.22 1.53
C ASN A 95 -14.76 -9.92 1.48
N ASP A 96 -14.74 -9.13 2.56
CA ASP A 96 -15.35 -7.81 2.63
C ASP A 96 -14.30 -6.71 2.52
N ARG A 97 -14.65 -5.62 1.85
CA ARG A 97 -13.83 -4.40 1.84
C ARG A 97 -13.92 -3.72 3.20
N LYS A 98 -12.81 -3.66 3.93
CA LYS A 98 -12.74 -3.03 5.26
C LYS A 98 -12.27 -1.58 5.20
N ALA A 99 -11.33 -1.26 4.33
CA ALA A 99 -10.81 0.10 4.21
C ALA A 99 -10.48 0.47 2.77
N THR A 100 -10.56 1.77 2.47
CA THR A 100 -10.03 2.36 1.25
C THR A 100 -9.27 3.61 1.65
N VAL A 101 -7.97 3.62 1.36
CA VAL A 101 -7.09 4.76 1.58
C VAL A 101 -6.78 5.35 0.21
N SER A 102 -6.91 6.66 0.08
CA SER A 102 -6.52 7.40 -1.13
C SER A 102 -5.66 8.57 -0.70
N ALA A 103 -4.41 8.58 -1.16
CA ALA A 103 -3.44 9.62 -0.89
C ALA A 103 -3.08 10.29 -2.21
N MET A 104 -3.18 11.62 -2.26
CA MET A 104 -2.74 12.41 -3.40
C MET A 104 -1.40 13.05 -3.05
N PHE A 105 -0.45 12.98 -3.95
CA PHE A 105 0.87 13.57 -3.76
C PHE A 105 1.41 14.10 -5.09
N GLN A 106 2.25 15.11 -5.02
CA GLN A 106 2.92 15.70 -6.17
C GLN A 106 4.40 15.38 -6.08
N VAL A 107 4.97 14.94 -7.19
CA VAL A 107 6.41 14.77 -7.36
C VAL A 107 6.87 15.93 -8.23
N SER A 108 7.82 16.70 -7.72
CA SER A 108 8.53 17.76 -8.43
C SER A 108 10.01 17.65 -8.07
N GLU A 109 10.86 17.56 -9.08
CA GLU A 109 12.33 17.67 -8.95
C GLU A 109 12.77 19.02 -8.37
#